data_AF-F5XKB2-F1
#
_entry.id   AF-F5XKB2-F1
#
_cell.length_a   1.000
_cell.length_b   1.000
_cell.length_c   1.000
_cell.angle_alpha   90.00
_cell.angle_beta   90.00
_cell.angle_gamma   90.00
#
_symmetry.space_group_name_H-M   'P 1'
#
loop_
_entity.id
_entity.type
_entity.pdbx_description
1 polymer ?
#
loop_
_entity_poly.entity_id
_entity_poly.type
_entity_poly.pdbx_seq_one_letter_code
_entity_poly.pdbx_strand_id
1 'polypeptide(L)'
;MSDQVAHDDVPLTGGRFAGPVRRGQVVLRRSTSATANTAALLQHLEQAGFEQAPRHLGYASDGREQLSYVEGDSALPPYVEAVRGDEALVNVARTIRRFHDAAQSFVAPEPWRSSTLSAAGPTEIDCIGQGDLTPWNMIFRGPAVAAIWETQPSMFTAMTAMRGAPGQPPAT
;
A
#
# COMPACT_ATOMS: atom_id res chain seq x y z
N MET A 1 27.78 10.31 20.02
CA MET A 1 27.78 8.88 19.70
C MET A 1 26.55 8.30 20.36
N SER A 2 25.44 8.18 19.62
CA SER A 2 24.21 7.63 20.18
C SER A 2 24.31 6.12 20.19
N ASP A 3 24.15 5.52 21.37
CA ASP A 3 24.05 4.08 21.57
C ASP A 3 22.90 3.54 20.71
N GLN A 4 23.24 2.77 19.70
CA GLN A 4 22.27 2.02 18.92
C GLN A 4 22.04 0.71 19.70
N VAL A 5 21.03 0.71 20.58
CA VAL A 5 20.60 -0.51 21.26
C VAL A 5 20.28 -1.55 20.17
N ALA A 6 21.03 -2.66 20.16
CA ALA A 6 20.78 -3.76 19.26
C ALA A 6 19.40 -4.33 19.59
N HIS A 7 18.47 -4.24 18.63
CA HIS A 7 17.17 -4.88 18.73
C HIS A 7 17.22 -6.23 18.02
N ASP A 8 16.67 -7.25 18.67
CA ASP A 8 16.49 -8.57 18.06
C ASP A 8 15.44 -8.53 16.95
N ASP A 9 15.58 -9.42 15.98
CA ASP A 9 14.61 -9.62 14.90
C ASP A 9 13.38 -10.36 15.43
N VAL A 10 12.22 -9.71 15.34
CA VAL A 10 10.92 -10.29 15.73
C VAL A 10 10.13 -10.65 14.47
N PRO A 11 9.82 -11.93 14.20
CA PRO A 11 8.99 -12.32 13.06
C PRO A 11 7.60 -11.67 13.10
N LEU A 12 7.16 -11.15 11.96
CA LEU A 12 5.79 -10.66 11.75
C LEU A 12 4.99 -11.74 11.02
N THR A 13 4.00 -12.32 11.71
CA THR A 13 3.28 -13.53 11.25
C THR A 13 1.95 -13.23 10.54
N GLY A 14 1.55 -11.95 10.45
CA GLY A 14 0.24 -11.53 9.92
C GLY A 14 0.09 -11.49 8.39
N GLY A 15 1.09 -11.93 7.62
CA GLY A 15 1.09 -11.85 6.15
C GLY A 15 1.02 -13.23 5.48
N ARG A 16 0.28 -13.33 4.37
CA ARG A 16 0.12 -14.58 3.62
C ARG A 16 1.42 -15.04 2.95
N PHE A 17 2.33 -14.11 2.65
CA PHE A 17 3.59 -14.37 1.96
C PHE A 17 4.68 -13.38 2.44
N ALA A 18 5.92 -13.86 2.57
CA ALA A 18 7.19 -13.12 2.71
C ALA A 18 7.88 -13.00 4.10
N GLY A 19 7.33 -13.53 5.20
CA GLY A 19 8.03 -13.66 6.49
C GLY A 19 8.88 -12.44 6.94
N PRO A 20 8.33 -11.21 6.93
CA PRO A 20 9.07 -10.04 7.33
C PRO A 20 9.45 -10.09 8.81
N VAL A 21 10.53 -9.40 9.17
CA VAL A 21 10.96 -9.26 10.58
C VAL A 21 10.96 -7.80 10.98
N ARG A 22 10.56 -7.52 12.22
CA ARG A 22 10.68 -6.21 12.83
C ARG A 22 11.94 -6.15 13.68
N ARG A 23 12.77 -5.14 13.44
CA ARG A 23 13.92 -4.75 14.25
C ARG A 23 13.69 -3.35 14.79
N GLY A 24 13.24 -3.24 16.05
CA GLY A 24 12.82 -1.97 16.63
C GLY A 24 11.68 -1.33 15.82
N GLN A 25 11.90 -0.14 15.26
CA GLN A 25 10.93 0.60 14.43
C GLN A 25 11.13 0.36 12.91
N VAL A 26 11.91 -0.64 12.53
CA VAL A 26 12.17 -0.99 11.13
C VAL A 26 11.58 -2.35 10.83
N VAL A 27 10.91 -2.48 9.69
CA VAL A 27 10.49 -3.74 9.09
C VAL A 27 11.45 -4.08 7.96
N LEU A 28 12.02 -5.27 8.03
CA LEU A 28 12.89 -5.85 7.01
C LEU A 28 12.09 -6.89 6.22
N ARG A 29 11.99 -6.70 4.90
CA ARG A 29 11.35 -7.66 4.01
C ARG A 29 12.22 -8.00 2.81
N ARG A 30 11.97 -9.15 2.19
CA ARG A 30 12.68 -9.57 0.98
C ARG A 30 12.38 -8.61 -0.17
N SER A 31 13.42 -8.15 -0.86
CA SER A 31 13.29 -7.37 -2.10
C SER A 31 12.78 -8.24 -3.26
N THR A 32 11.94 -7.68 -4.10
CA THR A 32 11.33 -8.30 -5.29
C THR A 32 11.55 -7.42 -6.52
N SER A 33 11.13 -7.89 -7.70
CA SER A 33 11.19 -7.11 -8.93
C SER A 33 10.36 -5.82 -8.90
N ALA A 34 9.37 -5.69 -8.01
CA ALA A 34 8.59 -4.46 -7.86
C ALA A 34 9.09 -3.54 -6.75
N THR A 35 10.08 -3.96 -5.96
CA THR A 35 10.57 -3.16 -4.83
C THR A 35 11.04 -1.78 -5.27
N ALA A 36 11.59 -1.62 -6.48
CA ALA A 36 11.96 -0.31 -7.02
C ALA A 36 10.75 0.64 -7.20
N ASN A 37 9.66 0.13 -7.79
CA ASN A 37 8.43 0.93 -7.97
C ASN A 37 7.74 1.21 -6.63
N THR A 38 7.71 0.23 -5.71
CA THR A 38 7.16 0.44 -4.37
C THR A 38 7.96 1.48 -3.60
N ALA A 39 9.29 1.40 -3.62
CA ALA A 39 10.17 2.39 -2.97
C ALA A 39 9.93 3.79 -3.53
N ALA A 40 9.84 3.94 -4.86
CA ALA A 40 9.57 5.22 -5.50
C ALA A 40 8.19 5.79 -5.12
N LEU A 41 7.15 4.94 -5.07
CA LEU A 41 5.81 5.35 -4.68
C LEU A 41 5.78 5.80 -3.21
N LEU A 42 6.37 5.03 -2.29
CA LEU A 42 6.42 5.41 -0.87
C LEU A 42 7.15 6.74 -0.65
N GLN A 43 8.26 6.98 -1.37
CA GLN A 43 8.96 8.27 -1.34
C GLN A 43 8.09 9.42 -1.88
N HIS A 44 7.36 9.19 -2.97
CA HIS A 44 6.44 10.18 -3.52
C HIS A 44 5.30 10.52 -2.55
N LEU A 45 4.69 9.51 -1.93
CA LEU A 45 3.63 9.69 -0.93
C LEU A 45 4.13 10.49 0.27
N GLU A 46 5.35 10.19 0.75
CA GLU A 46 5.98 10.96 1.83
C GLU A 46 6.17 12.43 1.44
N GLN A 47 6.68 12.70 0.24
CA GLN A 47 6.85 14.06 -0.30
C GLN A 47 5.52 14.80 -0.47
N ALA A 48 4.44 14.08 -0.79
CA ALA A 48 3.08 14.61 -0.89
C ALA A 48 2.38 14.78 0.47
N GLY A 49 3.03 14.38 1.58
CA GLY A 49 2.46 14.48 2.93
C GLY A 49 1.40 13.41 3.24
N PHE A 50 1.39 12.29 2.53
CA PHE A 50 0.50 11.17 2.82
C PHE A 50 1.07 10.31 3.95
N GLU A 51 0.43 10.35 5.11
CA GLU A 51 0.93 9.71 6.34
C GLU A 51 0.45 8.26 6.54
N GLN A 52 -0.58 7.82 5.81
CA GLN A 52 -1.15 6.47 5.95
C GLN A 52 -0.42 5.42 5.10
N ALA A 53 0.90 5.50 5.04
CA ALA A 53 1.77 4.54 4.39
C ALA A 53 3.08 4.43 5.20
N PRO A 54 3.79 3.28 5.12
CA PRO A 54 5.16 3.22 5.62
C PRO A 54 6.08 4.16 4.84
N ARG A 55 7.17 4.55 5.49
CA ARG A 55 8.29 5.23 4.83
C ARG A 55 9.29 4.21 4.33
N HIS A 56 9.84 4.45 3.15
CA HIS A 56 10.95 3.68 2.64
C HIS A 56 12.26 4.18 3.25
N LEU A 57 12.94 3.33 4.02
CA LEU A 57 14.17 3.67 4.75
C LEU A 57 15.45 3.24 4.01
N GLY A 58 15.32 2.62 2.84
CA GLY A 58 16.45 2.13 2.06
C GLY A 58 16.54 0.60 2.07
N TYR A 59 17.76 0.10 1.89
CA TYR A 59 18.07 -1.32 1.84
C TYR A 59 19.07 -1.67 2.93
N ALA A 60 18.90 -2.84 3.54
CA ALA A 60 19.87 -3.40 4.47
C ALA A 60 21.10 -3.93 3.69
N SER A 61 22.20 -4.17 4.39
CA SER A 61 23.44 -4.70 3.79
C SER A 61 23.27 -6.09 3.14
N ASP A 62 22.25 -6.84 3.54
CA ASP A 62 21.89 -8.14 2.97
C ASP A 62 20.92 -8.03 1.78
N GLY A 63 20.61 -6.81 1.34
CA GLY A 63 19.74 -6.53 0.20
C GLY A 63 18.24 -6.55 0.51
N ARG A 64 17.83 -6.74 1.77
CA ARG A 64 16.42 -6.59 2.18
C ARG A 64 15.96 -5.14 2.15
N GLU A 65 14.71 -4.92 1.80
CA GLU A 65 14.07 -3.60 1.88
C GLU A 65 13.79 -3.25 3.35
N GLN A 66 14.08 -2.01 3.73
CA GLN A 66 13.82 -1.45 5.05
C GLN A 66 12.67 -0.45 4.99
N LEU A 67 11.64 -0.67 5.79
CA LEU A 67 10.45 0.16 5.86
C LEU A 67 10.18 0.58 7.31
N SER A 68 9.57 1.75 7.53
CA SER A 68 9.16 2.13 8.89
C SER A 68 8.05 1.20 9.39
N TYR A 69 8.17 0.77 10.64
CA TYR A 69 7.08 0.07 11.33
C TYR A 69 5.92 1.04 11.58
N VAL A 70 4.69 0.56 11.35
CA VAL A 70 3.46 1.29 11.65
C VAL A 70 2.76 0.58 12.78
N GLU A 71 2.62 1.26 13.92
CA GLU A 71 1.88 0.71 15.07
C GLU A 71 0.40 0.56 14.75
N GLY A 72 -0.22 -0.50 15.24
CA GLY A 72 -1.63 -0.82 15.05
C GLY A 72 -1.82 -2.28 14.69
N ASP A 73 -3.06 -2.63 14.36
CA ASP A 73 -3.46 -4.02 14.14
C ASP A 73 -3.95 -4.23 12.70
N SER A 74 -3.47 -5.30 12.07
CA SER A 74 -4.12 -5.84 10.88
C SER A 74 -5.42 -6.53 11.26
N ALA A 75 -6.44 -6.39 10.44
CA ALA A 75 -7.74 -6.99 10.72
C ALA A 75 -7.87 -8.38 10.08
N LEU A 76 -8.04 -9.40 10.92
CA LEU A 76 -8.39 -10.76 10.51
C LEU A 76 -9.80 -11.11 11.00
N PRO A 77 -10.56 -11.96 10.27
CA PRO A 77 -11.83 -12.46 10.76
C PRO A 77 -11.68 -13.27 12.07
N PRO A 78 -12.65 -13.20 13.00
CA PRO A 78 -13.84 -12.33 12.96
C PRO A 78 -13.49 -10.87 13.26
N TYR A 79 -14.04 -9.94 12.45
CA TYR A 79 -13.72 -8.52 12.58
C TYR A 79 -14.40 -7.88 13.77
N VAL A 80 -13.62 -7.14 14.57
CA VAL A 80 -14.12 -6.32 15.68
C VAL A 80 -14.88 -5.10 15.16
N GLU A 81 -15.80 -4.55 15.97
CA GLU A 81 -16.64 -3.40 15.60
C GLU A 81 -15.83 -2.21 15.08
N ALA A 82 -14.69 -1.95 15.70
CA ALA A 82 -13.78 -0.88 15.29
C ALA A 82 -13.28 -1.00 13.84
N VAL A 83 -13.36 -2.17 13.20
CA VAL A 83 -12.95 -2.35 11.79
C VAL A 83 -14.17 -2.46 10.86
N ARG A 84 -15.29 -3.00 11.33
CA ARG A 84 -16.48 -3.26 10.49
C ARG A 84 -17.59 -2.20 10.62
N GLY A 85 -17.47 -1.25 11.54
CA GLY A 85 -18.45 -0.18 11.75
C GLY A 85 -18.36 0.93 10.70
N ASP A 86 -19.41 1.76 10.64
CA ASP A 86 -19.52 2.86 9.66
C ASP A 86 -18.36 3.86 9.75
N GLU A 87 -17.87 4.15 10.96
CA GLU A 87 -16.74 5.05 11.17
C GLU A 87 -15.47 4.53 10.47
N ALA A 88 -15.19 3.23 10.59
CA ALA A 88 -14.05 2.60 9.92
C ALA A 88 -14.21 2.68 8.40
N LEU A 89 -15.40 2.40 7.88
CA LEU A 89 -15.69 2.48 6.45
C LEU A 89 -15.47 3.91 5.90
N VAL A 90 -15.91 4.93 6.64
CA VAL A 90 -15.68 6.35 6.29
C VAL A 90 -14.19 6.68 6.31
N ASN A 91 -13.44 6.21 7.31
CA ASN A 91 -11.99 6.43 7.40
C ASN A 91 -11.23 5.74 6.26
N VAL A 92 -11.63 4.52 5.89
CA VAL A 92 -11.10 3.79 4.73
C VAL A 92 -11.32 4.60 3.45
N ALA A 93 -12.56 5.01 3.18
CA ALA A 93 -12.91 5.78 1.98
C ALA A 93 -12.13 7.10 1.88
N ARG A 94 -12.03 7.85 2.99
CA ARG A 94 -11.23 9.09 3.06
C ARG A 94 -9.75 8.83 2.83
N THR A 95 -9.21 7.75 3.37
CA THR A 95 -7.79 7.40 3.21
C THR A 95 -7.46 7.04 1.77
N ILE A 96 -8.31 6.26 1.11
CA ILE A 96 -8.14 5.93 -0.32
C ILE A 96 -8.25 7.18 -1.20
N ARG A 97 -9.21 8.07 -0.90
CA ARG A 97 -9.34 9.34 -1.63
C ARG A 97 -8.06 10.18 -1.54
N ARG A 98 -7.51 10.34 -0.33
CA ARG A 98 -6.24 11.06 -0.09
C ARG A 98 -5.05 10.37 -0.76
N PHE A 99 -5.01 9.03 -0.74
CA PHE A 99 -4.00 8.27 -1.46
C PHE A 99 -4.05 8.58 -2.96
N HIS A 100 -5.23 8.58 -3.58
CA HIS A 100 -5.37 8.92 -5.00
C HIS A 100 -4.96 10.36 -5.30
N ASP A 101 -5.28 11.33 -4.44
CA ASP A 101 -4.82 12.71 -4.59
C ASP A 101 -3.28 12.79 -4.52
N ALA A 102 -2.68 12.15 -3.53
CA ALA A 102 -1.24 12.15 -3.33
C ALA A 102 -0.49 11.43 -4.47
N ALA A 103 -1.07 10.38 -5.03
CA ALA A 103 -0.46 9.59 -6.09
C ALA A 103 -0.74 10.11 -7.51
N GLN A 104 -1.54 11.17 -7.67
CA GLN A 104 -2.02 11.64 -8.98
C GLN A 104 -0.88 12.00 -9.94
N SER A 105 0.23 12.54 -9.42
CA SER A 105 1.39 12.97 -10.21
C SER A 105 2.53 11.95 -10.24
N PHE A 106 2.33 10.77 -9.64
CA PHE A 106 3.37 9.76 -9.58
C PHE A 106 3.60 9.12 -10.95
N VAL A 107 4.88 8.99 -11.31
CA VAL A 107 5.34 8.24 -12.48
C VAL A 107 6.26 7.13 -12.01
N ALA A 108 5.95 5.89 -12.37
CA ALA A 108 6.77 4.76 -11.99
C ALA A 108 8.11 4.75 -12.74
N PRO A 109 9.24 4.44 -12.07
CA PRO A 109 10.54 4.37 -12.73
C PRO A 109 10.64 3.17 -13.68
N GLU A 110 9.94 2.07 -13.38
CA GLU A 110 9.83 0.89 -14.25
C GLU A 110 8.38 0.68 -14.70
N PRO A 111 8.13 0.18 -15.92
CA PRO A 111 6.79 -0.16 -16.36
C PRO A 111 6.11 -1.10 -15.36
N TRP A 112 4.93 -0.71 -14.88
CA TRP A 112 4.09 -1.61 -14.09
C TRP A 112 3.77 -2.83 -14.95
N ARG A 113 4.27 -4.01 -14.57
CA ARG A 113 3.83 -5.25 -15.18
C ARG A 113 2.41 -5.48 -14.68
N SER A 114 1.40 -5.13 -15.49
CA SER A 114 0.03 -5.48 -15.15
C SER A 114 0.00 -6.98 -14.88
N SER A 115 -0.70 -7.40 -13.83
CA SER A 115 -1.00 -8.81 -13.70
C SER A 115 -1.66 -9.26 -15.00
N THR A 116 -1.43 -10.53 -15.37
CA THR A 116 -2.04 -11.20 -16.52
C THR A 116 -3.58 -11.16 -16.54
N LEU A 117 -4.21 -10.56 -15.52
CA LEU A 117 -5.65 -10.34 -15.40
C LEU A 117 -6.17 -9.14 -16.20
N SER A 118 -5.29 -8.26 -16.72
CA SER A 118 -5.72 -7.21 -17.64
C SER A 118 -5.33 -7.55 -19.07
N ALA A 119 -6.23 -8.25 -19.77
CA ALA A 119 -6.08 -8.55 -21.20
C ALA A 119 -6.03 -7.26 -22.08
N ALA A 120 -6.40 -6.11 -21.51
CA ALA A 120 -6.28 -4.80 -22.09
C ALA A 120 -5.78 -3.83 -21.01
N GLY A 121 -4.46 -3.63 -20.92
CA GLY A 121 -3.91 -2.55 -20.11
C GLY A 121 -4.51 -1.22 -20.57
N PRO A 122 -4.77 -0.28 -19.65
CA PRO A 122 -5.40 0.99 -20.01
C PRO A 122 -4.49 1.78 -20.95
N THR A 123 -5.07 2.39 -22.00
CA THR A 123 -4.34 3.28 -22.91
C THR A 123 -3.94 4.60 -22.26
N GLU A 124 -4.63 5.00 -21.18
CA GLU A 124 -4.34 6.16 -20.34
C GLU A 124 -4.51 5.79 -18.86
N ILE A 125 -3.56 6.21 -18.03
CA ILE A 125 -3.57 5.97 -16.58
C ILE A 125 -4.20 7.18 -15.89
N ASP A 126 -5.41 7.02 -15.36
CA ASP A 126 -6.11 8.11 -14.65
C ASP A 126 -5.75 8.16 -13.17
N CYS A 127 -5.48 7.00 -12.55
CA CYS A 127 -5.04 6.92 -11.16
C CYS A 127 -4.29 5.61 -10.87
N ILE A 128 -3.63 5.61 -9.72
CA ILE A 128 -3.00 4.43 -9.13
C ILE A 128 -3.95 3.92 -8.06
N GLY A 129 -4.45 2.69 -8.20
CA GLY A 129 -5.27 2.01 -7.20
C GLY A 129 -4.46 1.01 -6.40
N GLN A 130 -4.77 0.80 -5.11
CA GLN A 130 -4.06 -0.13 -4.24
C GLN A 130 -4.24 -1.63 -4.61
N GLY A 131 -5.33 -1.95 -5.34
CA GLY A 131 -5.60 -3.22 -6.03
C GLY A 131 -5.80 -4.50 -5.21
N ASP A 132 -5.74 -4.44 -3.88
CA ASP A 132 -6.24 -5.50 -2.98
C ASP A 132 -6.67 -4.86 -1.65
N LEU A 133 -7.73 -4.05 -1.74
CA LEU A 133 -8.22 -3.24 -0.64
C LEU A 133 -9.05 -4.13 0.29
N THR A 134 -8.37 -4.74 1.24
CA THR A 134 -8.94 -5.69 2.19
C THR A 134 -8.46 -5.39 3.60
N PRO A 135 -9.26 -5.68 4.66
CA PRO A 135 -8.90 -5.32 6.03
C PRO A 135 -7.57 -5.90 6.52
N TRP A 136 -7.15 -7.05 6.00
CA TRP A 136 -5.86 -7.69 6.34
C TRP A 136 -4.65 -7.05 5.66
N ASN A 137 -4.85 -6.20 4.64
CA ASN A 137 -3.80 -5.38 4.00
C ASN A 137 -3.76 -3.94 4.56
N MET A 138 -4.48 -3.69 5.65
CA MET A 138 -4.57 -2.38 6.30
C MET A 138 -4.14 -2.50 7.76
N ILE A 139 -3.62 -1.41 8.32
CA ILE A 139 -3.31 -1.28 9.74
C ILE A 139 -4.30 -0.31 10.36
N PHE A 140 -4.96 -0.71 11.44
CA PHE A 140 -5.95 0.07 12.15
C PHE A 140 -5.47 0.49 13.55
N ARG A 141 -5.93 1.65 14.01
CA ARG A 141 -5.86 2.09 15.42
C ARG A 141 -7.26 2.47 15.85
N GLY A 142 -7.99 1.52 16.45
CA GLY A 142 -9.44 1.66 16.56
C GLY A 142 -10.08 1.77 15.17
N PRO A 143 -10.99 2.74 14.92
CA PRO A 143 -11.61 2.95 13.62
C PRO A 143 -10.74 3.72 12.62
N ALA A 144 -9.58 4.25 13.04
CA ALA A 144 -8.70 5.00 12.16
C ALA A 144 -7.79 4.06 11.35
N VAL A 145 -7.56 4.43 10.08
CA VAL A 145 -6.57 3.77 9.23
C VAL A 145 -5.20 4.38 9.49
N ALA A 146 -4.29 3.60 10.06
CA ALA A 146 -2.91 4.00 10.31
C ALA A 146 -2.03 3.77 9.08
N ALA A 147 -2.27 2.70 8.31
CA ALA A 147 -1.63 2.51 7.01
C ALA A 147 -2.47 1.66 6.07
N ILE A 148 -2.33 1.93 4.78
CA ILE A 148 -2.62 0.98 3.71
C ILE A 148 -1.31 0.37 3.24
N TRP A 149 -1.28 -0.96 3.06
CA TRP A 149 -0.05 -1.67 2.73
C TRP A 149 -0.23 -2.58 1.50
N GLU A 150 0.85 -2.76 0.75
CA GLU A 150 0.95 -3.65 -0.41
C GLU A 150 1.71 -4.93 -0.04
N THR A 151 1.07 -6.10 -0.18
CA THR A 151 1.74 -7.39 0.05
C THR A 151 2.21 -8.07 -1.24
N GLN A 152 1.92 -7.54 -2.44
CA GLN A 152 2.43 -8.10 -3.70
C GLN A 152 2.81 -7.10 -4.81
N PRO A 153 3.93 -7.36 -5.52
CA PRO A 153 4.52 -6.58 -6.62
C PRO A 153 3.59 -6.01 -7.69
N SER A 154 2.39 -6.57 -7.83
CA SER A 154 1.46 -6.33 -8.92
C SER A 154 0.18 -5.62 -8.50
N MET A 155 0.04 -5.20 -7.23
CA MET A 155 -1.26 -4.76 -6.73
C MET A 155 -1.51 -3.26 -6.81
N PHE A 156 -0.49 -2.41 -6.97
CA PHE A 156 -0.78 -1.08 -7.50
C PHE A 156 -1.19 -1.18 -8.97
N THR A 157 -2.49 -1.15 -9.22
CA THR A 157 -3.06 -1.24 -10.56
C THR A 157 -3.30 0.18 -11.05
N ALA A 158 -2.70 0.53 -12.18
CA ALA A 158 -3.14 1.67 -12.96
C ALA A 158 -4.61 1.43 -13.35
N MET A 159 -5.51 2.22 -12.75
CA MET A 159 -6.94 2.12 -13.02
C MET A 159 -7.36 3.30 -13.87
N THR A 160 -8.13 3.04 -14.92
CA THR A 160 -8.96 4.05 -15.56
C THR A 160 -10.17 4.27 -14.66
N ALA A 161 -10.44 5.51 -14.26
CA ALA A 161 -11.73 5.79 -13.64
C ALA A 161 -12.77 5.52 -14.73
N MET A 162 -13.77 4.65 -14.48
CA MET A 162 -14.91 4.55 -15.39
C MET A 162 -15.65 5.89 -15.38
N ARG A 163 -15.20 6.87 -16.18
CA ARG A 163 -16.04 7.98 -16.58
C ARG A 163 -17.14 7.32 -17.39
N GLY A 164 -18.37 7.35 -16.87
CA GLY A 164 -19.54 6.92 -17.62
C GLY A 164 -19.47 7.58 -18.98
N ALA A 165 -19.34 6.79 -20.04
CA ALA A 165 -19.38 7.30 -21.39
C ALA A 165 -20.66 8.12 -21.54
N PRO A 166 -20.63 9.34 -22.12
CA PRO A 166 -21.86 10.02 -22.49
C PRO A 166 -22.68 9.05 -23.34
N GLY A 167 -23.90 8.77 -22.87
CA GLY A 167 -24.76 7.71 -23.38
C GLY A 167 -24.81 7.73 -24.91
N GLN A 168 -24.43 6.62 -25.51
CA GLN A 168 -24.69 6.36 -26.91
C GLN A 168 -26.22 6.33 -27.07
N PRO A 169 -26.83 7.19 -27.90
CA PRO A 169 -28.27 7.16 -28.09
C PRO A 169 -28.67 5.80 -28.68
N PRO A 170 -29.86 5.28 -28.34
CA PRO A 170 -30.32 3.99 -28.82
C PRO A 170 -30.31 3.98 -30.35
N ALA A 171 -29.76 2.92 -30.92
CA ALA A 171 -29.83 2.68 -32.36
C ALA A 171 -31.31 2.58 -32.76
N THR A 172 -31.72 3.47 -33.67
CA THR A 172 -33.01 3.43 -34.38
C THR A 172 -33.09 2.24 -35.32
#